data_AF-A0A238FMV2-F1
#
_entry.id   AF-A0A238FMV2-F1
#
_cell.length_a   1.000
_cell.length_b   1.000
_cell.length_c   1.000
_cell.angle_alpha   90.00
_cell.angle_beta   90.00
_cell.angle_gamma   90.00
#
_symmetry.space_group_name_H-M   'P 1'
#
loop_
_entity.id
_entity.type
_entity.pdbx_description
1 polymer ?
#
loop_
_entity_poly.entity_id
_entity_poly.type
_entity_poly.pdbx_seq_one_letter_code
_entity_poly.pdbx_strand_id
1 'polypeptide(L)'
;MTIPTDPSYLFFLGNPSGGSLRYLTVKKAASAPKCGDCKIALPGIPALRPRQYAQISKRQKTVQRAYGGSRCAKCVRDRIVRSFLVEEAKIVKKVLKSQTQGKK
;
A
#
# COMPACT_ATOMS: atom_id res chain seq x y z
N MET A 1 0.36 -42.08 4.19
CA MET A 1 -0.74 -41.16 3.84
C MET A 1 -0.17 -39.76 3.79
N THR A 2 0.13 -39.30 2.58
CA THR A 2 0.74 -38.00 2.30
C THR A 2 -0.25 -36.90 2.69
N ILE A 3 0.06 -36.16 3.75
CA ILE A 3 -0.63 -34.91 4.06
C ILE A 3 -0.36 -33.98 2.86
N PRO A 4 -1.37 -33.56 2.10
CA PRO A 4 -1.15 -32.64 0.99
C PRO A 4 -0.62 -31.32 1.56
N THR A 5 0.65 -31.01 1.28
CA THR A 5 1.34 -29.75 1.63
C THR A 5 0.87 -28.58 0.75
N ASP A 6 -0.38 -28.60 0.31
CA ASP A 6 -0.98 -27.53 -0.47
C ASP A 6 -1.40 -26.40 0.47
N PRO A 7 -0.84 -25.18 0.36
CA PRO A 7 -1.18 -24.05 1.23
C PRO A 7 -2.66 -23.62 1.14
N SER A 8 -3.46 -24.24 0.28
CA SER A 8 -4.91 -24.07 0.08
C SER A 8 -5.77 -24.68 1.17
N TYR A 9 -5.28 -25.65 1.92
CA TYR A 9 -6.09 -26.40 2.88
C TYR A 9 -5.52 -26.29 4.29
N LEU A 10 -5.78 -25.15 4.93
CA LEU A 10 -5.54 -25.00 6.36
C LEU A 10 -6.81 -25.45 7.08
N PHE A 11 -6.76 -26.63 7.69
CA PHE A 11 -7.89 -27.21 8.40
C PHE A 11 -7.87 -26.78 9.86
N PHE A 12 -8.94 -26.13 10.31
CA PHE A 12 -9.16 -25.83 11.72
C PHE A 12 -10.20 -26.79 12.28
N LEU A 13 -9.87 -27.49 13.37
CA LEU A 13 -10.82 -28.31 14.11
C LEU A 13 -11.68 -27.39 14.98
N GLY A 14 -12.93 -27.20 14.57
CA GLY A 14 -13.91 -26.39 15.30
C GLY A 14 -15.16 -27.18 15.64
N ASN A 15 -15.86 -26.79 16.71
CA ASN A 15 -17.15 -27.37 17.10
C ASN A 15 -18.30 -26.46 16.61
N PRO A 16 -18.94 -26.75 15.47
CA PRO A 16 -20.13 -26.05 15.02
C PRO A 16 -21.33 -26.55 15.85
N SER A 17 -21.50 -25.99 17.04
CA SER A 17 -22.72 -26.05 17.86
C SER A 17 -23.29 -27.43 18.26
N GLY A 18 -22.58 -28.54 18.05
CA GLY A 18 -23.15 -29.90 18.18
C GLY A 18 -22.25 -30.95 18.82
N GLY A 19 -21.19 -30.54 19.51
CA GLY A 19 -20.30 -31.45 20.27
C GLY A 19 -19.37 -32.33 19.42
N SER A 20 -19.52 -32.34 18.08
CA SER A 20 -18.66 -33.08 17.17
C SER A 20 -17.59 -32.18 16.53
N LEU A 21 -16.34 -32.61 16.59
CA LEU A 21 -15.22 -31.93 15.95
C LEU A 21 -15.30 -32.16 14.43
N ARG A 22 -15.33 -31.07 13.66
CA ARG A 22 -15.32 -31.12 12.20
C ARG A 22 -14.15 -30.31 11.66
N TYR A 23 -13.61 -30.76 10.53
CA TYR A 23 -12.62 -30.00 9.78
C TYR A 23 -13.32 -28.87 9.03
N LEU A 24 -12.98 -27.63 9.38
CA LEU A 24 -13.43 -26.45 8.66
C LEU A 24 -12.30 -25.94 7.76
N THR A 25 -12.62 -25.69 6.49
CA THR A 25 -11.66 -25.13 5.52
C THR A 25 -11.51 -23.63 5.77
N VAL A 26 -10.34 -23.23 6.26
CA VAL A 26 -10.02 -21.82 6.45
C VAL A 26 -9.44 -21.24 5.17
N LYS A 27 -9.90 -20.04 4.79
CA LYS A 27 -9.33 -19.29 3.67
C LYS A 27 -7.91 -18.83 4.03
N LYS A 28 -6.92 -19.04 3.13
CA LYS A 28 -5.57 -18.43 3.23
C LYS A 28 -5.61 -16.96 3.68
N ALA A 29 -4.69 -16.60 4.57
CA ALA A 29 -4.49 -15.23 5.03
C ALA A 29 -4.17 -14.28 3.85
N ALA A 30 -4.68 -13.05 3.93
CA ALA A 30 -4.39 -12.01 2.96
C ALA A 30 -3.11 -11.26 3.31
N SER A 31 -2.39 -10.80 2.30
CA SER A 31 -1.23 -9.92 2.49
C SER A 31 -1.65 -8.45 2.62
N ALA A 32 -0.89 -7.69 3.41
CA ALA A 32 -1.12 -6.26 3.56
C ALA A 32 -0.70 -5.49 2.29
N PRO A 33 -1.43 -4.42 1.92
CA PRO A 33 -1.06 -3.57 0.80
C PRO A 33 0.24 -2.82 1.10
N LYS A 34 1.14 -2.78 0.13
CA LYS A 34 2.49 -2.22 0.27
C LYS A 34 2.60 -0.85 -0.40
N CYS A 35 3.47 0.00 0.13
CA CYS A 35 3.85 1.25 -0.49
C CYS A 35 4.66 0.99 -1.76
N GLY A 36 4.35 1.67 -2.87
CA GLY A 36 5.03 1.42 -4.15
C GLY A 36 6.52 1.80 -4.22
N ASP A 37 7.02 2.68 -3.34
CA ASP A 37 8.44 3.08 -3.31
C ASP A 37 9.16 2.31 -2.19
N CYS A 38 8.73 2.59 -0.96
CA CYS A 38 9.32 2.10 0.27
C CYS A 38 9.03 0.59 0.52
N LYS A 39 8.07 -0.04 -0.18
CA LYS A 39 7.59 -1.45 -0.01
C LYS A 39 7.10 -1.86 1.39
N ILE A 40 7.07 -0.92 2.34
CA ILE A 40 6.50 -1.09 3.68
C ILE A 40 4.97 -1.27 3.60
N ALA A 41 4.40 -2.08 4.50
CA ALA A 41 2.95 -2.22 4.64
C ALA A 41 2.30 -0.89 5.01
N LEU A 42 1.22 -0.52 4.31
CA LEU A 42 0.55 0.76 4.51
C LEU A 42 -0.30 0.71 5.79
N PRO A 43 -0.08 1.61 6.76
CA PRO A 43 -0.90 1.67 7.96
C PRO A 43 -2.29 2.22 7.63
N GLY A 44 -3.30 1.68 8.31
CA GLY A 44 -4.69 2.11 8.19
C GLY A 44 -5.47 1.50 7.02
N ILE A 45 -4.90 0.55 6.28
CA ILE A 45 -5.61 -0.20 5.23
C ILE A 45 -5.69 -1.67 5.64
N PRO A 46 -6.91 -2.27 5.68
CA PRO A 46 -7.08 -3.64 6.11
C PRO A 46 -6.44 -4.62 5.12
N ALA A 47 -5.75 -5.64 5.62
CA ALA A 47 -5.17 -6.69 4.80
C ALA A 47 -6.26 -7.68 4.34
N LEU A 48 -6.76 -7.50 3.12
CA LEU A 48 -7.86 -8.29 2.57
C LEU A 48 -7.52 -8.83 1.17
N ARG A 49 -8.31 -9.79 0.70
CA ARG A 49 -8.15 -10.32 -0.65
C ARG A 49 -8.70 -9.33 -1.69
N PRO A 50 -8.17 -9.33 -2.94
CA PRO A 50 -8.62 -8.43 -4.01
C PRO A 50 -10.15 -8.37 -4.19
N ARG A 51 -10.83 -9.51 -4.16
CA ARG A 51 -12.30 -9.58 -4.30
C ARG A 51 -13.05 -8.94 -3.12
N GLN A 52 -12.50 -9.02 -1.91
CA GLN A 52 -13.12 -8.44 -0.71
C GLN A 52 -13.00 -6.91 -0.69
N TYR A 53 -11.96 -6.33 -1.31
CA TYR A 53 -11.86 -4.88 -1.45
C TYR A 53 -12.99 -4.26 -2.29
N ALA A 54 -13.61 -5.04 -3.19
CA ALA A 54 -14.78 -4.57 -3.94
C ALA A 54 -16.01 -4.37 -3.05
N GLN A 55 -16.14 -5.14 -1.97
CA GLN A 55 -17.29 -5.10 -1.05
C GLN A 55 -17.20 -3.97 -0.02
N ILE A 56 -16.01 -3.37 0.14
CA ILE A 56 -15.73 -2.40 1.18
C ILE A 56 -15.84 -0.97 0.66
N SER A 57 -16.23 -0.05 1.54
CA SER A 57 -16.33 1.38 1.23
C SER A 57 -14.96 2.02 0.96
N LYS A 58 -14.95 3.14 0.22
CA LYS A 58 -13.72 3.86 -0.11
C LYS A 58 -12.95 4.33 1.13
N ARG A 59 -13.65 4.76 2.18
CA ARG A 59 -13.06 5.27 3.43
C ARG A 59 -12.12 4.25 4.10
N GLN A 60 -12.43 2.96 4.01
CA GLN A 60 -11.60 1.91 4.59
C GLN A 60 -10.41 1.52 3.69
N LYS A 61 -10.46 1.87 2.41
CA LYS A 61 -9.40 1.58 1.42
C LYS A 61 -8.35 2.68 1.33
N THR A 62 -8.64 3.88 1.80
CA THR A 62 -7.81 5.07 1.60
C THR A 62 -7.67 5.89 2.87
N VAL A 63 -6.53 6.58 3.00
CA VAL A 63 -6.30 7.59 4.06
C VAL A 63 -6.54 8.99 3.49
N GLN A 64 -7.06 9.93 4.29
CA GLN A 64 -7.34 11.32 3.91
C GLN A 64 -6.05 12.15 3.76
N ARG A 65 -5.29 11.90 2.69
CA ARG A 65 -4.11 12.67 2.28
C ARG A 65 -3.83 12.47 0.78
N ALA A 66 -2.95 13.29 0.21
CA ALA A 66 -2.41 13.06 -1.13
C ALA A 66 -1.75 11.68 -1.24
N TYR A 67 -2.04 10.96 -2.32
CA TYR A 67 -1.61 9.56 -2.57
C TYR A 67 -2.01 8.56 -1.47
N GLY A 68 -3.12 8.83 -0.77
CA GLY A 68 -3.70 7.95 0.24
C GLY A 68 -3.93 6.53 -0.28
N GLY A 69 -3.34 5.56 0.41
CA GLY A 69 -3.44 4.13 0.08
C GLY A 69 -2.61 3.62 -1.10
N SER A 70 -1.82 4.49 -1.73
CA SER A 70 -0.74 4.08 -2.65
C SER A 70 0.63 4.27 -2.01
N ARG A 71 0.82 5.37 -1.28
CA ARG A 71 2.13 5.79 -0.75
C ARG A 71 2.08 6.02 0.76
N CYS A 72 3.21 5.75 1.43
CA CYS A 72 3.38 6.03 2.86
C CYS A 72 3.62 7.53 3.09
N ALA A 73 3.39 8.01 4.31
CA ALA A 73 3.49 9.44 4.63
C ALA A 73 4.90 10.01 4.37
N LYS A 74 5.94 9.24 4.69
CA LYS A 74 7.34 9.63 4.46
C LYS A 74 7.65 9.80 2.97
N CYS A 75 7.32 8.77 2.17
CA CYS A 75 7.53 8.78 0.73
C CYS A 75 6.72 9.92 0.04
N VAL A 76 5.58 10.37 0.58
CA VAL A 76 4.83 11.54 0.06
C VAL A 76 5.51 12.87 0.40
N ARG A 77 5.97 13.04 1.66
CA ARG A 77 6.71 14.24 2.07
C ARG A 77 7.95 14.45 1.21
N ASP A 78 8.72 13.39 1.00
CA ASP A 78 9.92 13.45 0.18
C ASP A 78 9.63 13.87 -1.27
N ARG A 79 8.52 13.42 -1.86
CA ARG A 79 8.10 13.86 -3.20
C ARG A 79 7.80 15.35 -3.24
N ILE A 80 7.05 15.86 -2.26
CA ILE A 80 6.68 17.28 -2.19
C ILE A 80 7.94 18.14 -2.08
N VAL A 81 8.84 17.81 -1.16
CA VAL A 81 10.09 18.57 -0.95
C VAL A 81 10.99 18.49 -2.17
N ARG A 82 11.16 17.31 -2.77
CA ARG A 82 11.99 17.15 -3.98
C ARG A 82 11.43 17.96 -5.16
N SER A 83 10.11 17.91 -5.39
CA SER A 83 9.50 18.68 -6.48
C SER A 83 9.72 20.18 -6.30
N PHE A 84 9.48 20.69 -5.09
CA PHE A 84 9.68 22.10 -4.76
C PHE A 84 11.13 22.55 -5.02
N LEU A 85 12.12 21.86 -4.43
CA LEU A 85 13.53 22.24 -4.59
C LEU A 85 14.02 22.16 -6.03
N VAL A 86 13.52 21.19 -6.81
CA VAL A 86 13.87 21.05 -8.23
C VAL A 86 13.25 22.18 -9.06
N GLU A 87 12.04 22.62 -8.75
CA GLU A 87 11.41 23.76 -9.41
C GLU A 87 12.13 25.07 -9.10
N GLU A 88 12.47 25.31 -7.83
CA GLU A 88 13.27 26.48 -7.42
C GLU A 88 14.62 26.51 -8.13
N ALA A 89 15.35 25.39 -8.13
CA ALA A 89 16.63 25.28 -8.82
C ALA A 89 16.49 25.50 -10.34
N LYS A 90 15.37 25.10 -10.96
CA LYS A 90 15.10 25.36 -12.39
C LYS A 90 14.91 26.85 -12.65
N ILE A 91 14.20 27.58 -11.79
CA ILE A 91 13.97 29.02 -11.93
C ILE A 91 15.31 29.78 -11.80
N VAL A 92 16.08 29.48 -10.76
CA VAL A 92 17.40 30.10 -10.54
C VAL A 92 18.32 29.88 -11.75
N LYS A 93 18.36 28.66 -12.28
CA LYS A 93 19.15 28.35 -13.49
C LYS A 93 18.69 29.12 -14.72
N LYS A 94 17.39 29.40 -14.88
CA LYS A 94 16.88 30.20 -16.00
C LYS A 94 17.29 31.68 -15.88
N VAL A 95 17.18 32.25 -14.68
CA VAL A 95 17.55 33.65 -14.42
C VAL A 95 19.04 33.89 -14.62
N LEU A 96 19.89 32.98 -14.14
CA LEU A 96 21.34 33.08 -14.35
C LEU A 96 21.70 33.04 -15.85
N LYS A 97 21.05 32.16 -16.62
CA LYS A 97 21.24 32.09 -18.07
C LYS A 97 20.83 33.38 -18.78
N SER A 98 19.68 33.96 -18.44
CA SER A 98 19.24 35.23 -19.05
C SER A 98 20.17 36.41 -18.71
N GLN A 99 20.69 36.47 -17.48
CA GLN A 99 21.65 37.51 -17.10
C GLN A 99 22.98 37.40 -17.85
N THR A 100 23.50 36.18 -18.03
CA THR A 100 24.74 35.98 -18.80
C THR A 100 24.59 36.34 -20.28
N GLN A 101 23.39 36.19 -20.84
CA GLN A 101 23.11 36.55 -22.23
C GLN A 101 22.94 38.07 -22.42
N GLY A 102 22.29 38.75 -21.47
CA GLY A 102 22.12 40.20 -21.52
C GLY A 102 23.38 41.03 -21.19
N LYS A 103 24.47 40.38 -20.76
CA LYS A 103 25.75 41.02 -20.43
C LYS A 103 26.81 40.86 -21.55
N LYS A 104 26.40 40.34 -22.71
CA LYS A 104 27.20 40.28 -23.94
C LYS A 104 26.83 41.43 -24.86
#